data_AF-A0A9D6Y1S1-F1
#
_entry.id   AF-A0A9D6Y1S1-F1
#
_cell.length_a   1.000
_cell.length_b   1.000
_cell.length_c   1.000
_cell.angle_alpha   90.00
_cell.angle_beta   90.00
_cell.angle_gamma   90.00
#
_symmetry.space_group_name_H-M   'P 1'
#
loop_
_entity.id
_entity.type
_entity.pdbx_description
1 polymer ?
#
loop_
_entity_poly.entity_id
_entity_poly.type
_entity_poly.pdbx_seq_one_letter_code
_entity_poly.pdbx_strand_id
1 'polypeptide(L)'
;MGRSRTGPRAPARAPSAAPLPTLAAATRPRVWQGIGYRPLPDAAQARALFDYAAVPWPEAAALAFAWGAFAPSDDGERLIAAVGAERRGATAFLYGPVVIADTEPLEAAAQLVAAALDHATAAGIETLFARPQALDRVWIRFGFIPVPESTLPAGLAGRAGAGLYAWRGGSALWSLREAVADAGA
;
A
#
# COMPACT_ATOMS: atom_id res chain seq x y z
N MET A 1 27.73 -23.58 53.01
CA MET A 1 27.42 -24.18 51.69
C MET A 1 25.94 -23.99 51.39
N GLY A 2 25.57 -22.92 50.68
CA GLY A 2 24.19 -22.65 50.28
C GLY A 2 23.92 -23.20 48.87
N ARG A 3 22.97 -24.13 48.73
CA ARG A 3 22.54 -24.66 47.42
C ARG A 3 21.52 -23.71 46.78
N SER A 4 21.93 -22.97 45.76
CA SER A 4 21.05 -22.23 44.87
C SER A 4 20.20 -23.20 44.05
N ARG A 5 18.87 -23.15 44.18
CA ARG A 5 17.92 -23.87 43.32
C ARG A 5 17.56 -22.97 42.13
N THR A 6 18.13 -23.23 40.97
CA THR A 6 17.63 -22.71 39.69
C THR A 6 16.48 -23.61 39.24
N GLY A 7 15.25 -23.18 39.49
CA GLY A 7 14.07 -23.79 38.86
C GLY A 7 13.99 -23.42 37.37
N PRO A 8 13.44 -24.29 36.51
CA PRO A 8 13.34 -24.02 35.08
C PRO A 8 12.41 -22.81 34.82
N ARG A 9 12.92 -21.86 34.02
CA ARG A 9 12.18 -20.69 33.55
C ARG A 9 11.05 -21.16 32.63
N ALA A 10 9.80 -20.83 32.99
CA ALA A 10 8.64 -21.11 32.16
C ALA A 10 8.81 -20.52 30.75
N PRO A 11 8.40 -21.23 29.69
CA PRO A 11 8.48 -20.70 28.33
C PRO A 11 7.60 -19.47 28.22
N ALA A 12 8.18 -18.37 27.74
CA ALA A 12 7.47 -17.14 27.45
C ALA A 12 6.36 -17.43 26.43
N ARG A 13 5.12 -17.08 26.79
CA ARG A 13 3.95 -17.16 25.91
C ARG A 13 4.23 -16.27 24.70
N ALA A 14 4.28 -16.87 23.50
CA ALA A 14 4.41 -16.11 22.26
C ALA A 14 3.27 -15.09 22.17
N PRO A 15 3.54 -13.84 21.72
CA PRO A 15 2.49 -12.86 21.54
C PRO A 15 1.45 -13.42 20.56
N SER A 16 0.18 -13.42 20.97
CA SER A 16 -0.93 -13.78 20.11
C SER A 16 -0.93 -12.82 18.93
N ALA A 17 -0.69 -13.32 17.72
CA ALA A 17 -0.86 -12.51 16.52
C ALA A 17 -2.31 -12.00 16.49
N ALA A 18 -2.49 -10.68 16.39
CA ALA A 18 -3.81 -10.12 16.20
C ALA A 18 -4.39 -10.70 14.88
N PRO A 19 -5.69 -11.01 14.83
CA PRO A 19 -6.32 -11.47 13.59
C PRO A 19 -6.14 -10.40 12.52
N LEU A 20 -5.81 -10.84 11.29
CA LEU A 20 -5.74 -9.94 10.15
C LEU A 20 -7.10 -9.28 9.92
N PRO A 21 -7.15 -7.98 9.59
CA PRO A 21 -8.41 -7.31 9.28
C PRO A 21 -9.06 -7.97 8.06
N THR A 22 -10.39 -8.14 8.11
CA THR A 22 -11.15 -8.66 6.97
C THR A 22 -11.19 -7.62 5.85
N LEU A 23 -11.32 -8.06 4.60
CA LEU A 23 -11.41 -7.15 3.46
C LEU A 23 -12.57 -6.17 3.62
N ALA A 24 -13.74 -6.65 4.06
CA ALA A 24 -14.92 -5.82 4.31
C ALA A 24 -14.68 -4.74 5.37
N ALA A 25 -13.85 -5.00 6.39
CA ALA A 25 -13.47 -4.00 7.38
C ALA A 25 -12.45 -3.00 6.80
N ALA A 26 -11.46 -3.49 6.05
CA ALA A 26 -10.41 -2.67 5.46
C ALA A 26 -10.93 -1.69 4.38
N THR A 27 -12.02 -2.05 3.70
CA THR A 27 -12.66 -1.24 2.65
C THR A 27 -13.77 -0.33 3.14
N ARG A 28 -13.95 -0.18 4.47
CA ARG A 28 -14.92 0.79 4.99
C ARG A 28 -14.51 2.22 4.62
N PRO A 29 -15.46 3.06 4.18
CA PRO A 29 -15.21 4.49 3.98
C PRO A 29 -14.66 5.13 5.26
N ARG A 30 -13.76 6.09 5.08
CA ARG A 30 -13.12 6.86 6.15
C ARG A 30 -13.39 8.33 5.89
N VAL A 31 -13.43 9.14 6.95
CA VAL A 31 -13.56 10.59 6.84
C VAL A 31 -12.48 11.24 7.67
N TRP A 32 -11.78 12.20 7.09
CA TRP A 32 -10.77 13.00 7.77
C TRP A 32 -10.87 14.44 7.29
N GLN A 33 -11.01 15.39 8.22
CA GLN A 33 -11.15 16.83 7.92
C GLN A 33 -12.23 17.13 6.86
N GLY A 34 -13.37 16.41 6.90
CA GLY A 34 -14.45 16.57 5.93
C GLY A 34 -14.20 15.96 4.55
N ILE A 35 -13.03 15.35 4.31
CA ILE A 35 -12.72 14.61 3.07
C ILE A 35 -13.09 13.15 3.28
N GLY A 36 -13.87 12.59 2.36
CA GLY A 36 -14.25 11.18 2.34
C GLY A 36 -13.26 10.34 1.55
N TYR A 37 -12.71 9.29 2.16
CA TYR A 37 -11.80 8.33 1.54
C TYR A 37 -12.52 7.00 1.39
N ARG A 38 -12.68 6.50 0.16
CA ARG A 38 -13.45 5.29 -0.10
C ARG A 38 -12.92 4.51 -1.31
N PRO A 39 -13.17 3.19 -1.38
CA PRO A 39 -12.91 2.42 -2.59
C PRO A 39 -13.65 3.02 -3.79
N LEU A 40 -13.05 2.94 -4.97
CA LEU A 40 -13.69 3.26 -6.24
C LEU A 40 -14.20 1.97 -6.87
N PRO A 41 -15.53 1.75 -6.95
CA PRO A 41 -16.08 0.57 -7.63
C PRO A 41 -15.75 0.54 -9.11
N ASP A 42 -15.68 1.72 -9.74
CA ASP A 42 -15.16 1.91 -11.09
C ASP A 42 -13.86 2.73 -11.01
N ALA A 43 -12.74 2.06 -11.23
CA ALA A 43 -11.42 2.70 -11.20
C ALA A 43 -11.25 3.74 -12.33
N ALA A 44 -12.01 3.65 -13.43
CA ALA A 44 -11.90 4.59 -14.54
C ALA A 44 -12.23 6.04 -14.13
N GLN A 45 -12.99 6.24 -13.04
CA GLN A 45 -13.25 7.55 -12.46
C GLN A 45 -11.98 8.32 -12.09
N ALA A 46 -10.91 7.62 -11.71
CA ALA A 46 -9.63 8.25 -11.36
C ALA A 46 -8.81 8.68 -12.59
N ARG A 47 -9.12 8.19 -13.79
CA ARG A 47 -8.31 8.41 -14.99
C ARG A 47 -8.05 9.89 -15.26
N ALA A 48 -9.08 10.73 -15.16
CA ALA A 48 -8.95 12.17 -15.40
C ALA A 48 -7.93 12.85 -14.46
N LEU A 49 -7.79 12.36 -13.22
CA LEU A 49 -6.78 12.87 -12.29
C LEU A 49 -5.36 12.49 -12.73
N PHE A 50 -5.18 11.24 -13.14
CA PHE A 50 -3.88 10.74 -13.59
C PHE A 50 -3.44 11.43 -14.89
N ASP A 51 -4.36 11.60 -15.83
CA ASP A 51 -4.14 12.35 -17.07
C ASP A 51 -3.76 13.81 -16.75
N TYR A 52 -4.47 14.46 -15.82
CA TYR A 52 -4.15 15.83 -15.37
C TYR A 52 -2.74 15.94 -14.75
N ALA A 53 -2.35 14.97 -13.92
CA ALA A 53 -1.04 14.96 -13.27
C ALA A 53 0.08 14.41 -14.16
N ALA A 54 -0.20 14.08 -15.42
CA ALA A 54 0.71 13.41 -16.35
C ALA A 54 1.35 12.13 -15.77
N VAL A 55 0.61 11.44 -14.88
CA VAL A 55 1.04 10.15 -14.31
C VAL A 55 0.46 9.04 -15.18
N PRO A 56 1.27 8.05 -15.61
CA PRO A 56 0.78 6.94 -16.41
C PRO A 56 -0.41 6.23 -15.75
N TRP A 57 -1.55 6.22 -16.44
CA TRP A 57 -2.71 5.44 -16.05
C TRP A 57 -2.49 3.97 -16.46
N PRO A 58 -2.60 3.00 -15.53
CA PRO A 58 -2.54 1.58 -15.89
C PRO A 58 -3.75 1.20 -16.73
N GLU A 59 -3.66 0.12 -17.50
CA GLU A 59 -4.85 -0.42 -18.17
C GLU A 59 -5.92 -0.76 -17.13
N ALA A 60 -7.14 -0.22 -17.28
CA ALA A 60 -8.17 -0.30 -16.24
C ALA A 60 -8.52 -1.74 -15.85
N ALA A 61 -8.49 -2.67 -16.80
CA ALA A 61 -8.73 -4.10 -16.56
C ALA A 61 -7.66 -4.78 -15.69
N ALA A 62 -6.50 -4.14 -15.49
CA ALA A 62 -5.42 -4.66 -14.67
C ALA A 62 -5.51 -4.23 -13.19
N LEU A 63 -6.37 -3.25 -12.86
CA LEU A 63 -6.51 -2.78 -11.49
C LEU A 63 -7.32 -3.76 -10.65
N ALA A 64 -6.71 -4.24 -9.57
CA ALA A 64 -7.34 -5.10 -8.58
C ALA A 64 -8.18 -4.29 -7.58
N PHE A 65 -7.75 -3.07 -7.26
CA PHE A 65 -8.53 -2.11 -6.47
C PHE A 65 -8.09 -0.68 -6.74
N ALA A 66 -8.96 0.27 -6.40
CA ALA A 66 -8.66 1.70 -6.39
C ALA A 66 -9.35 2.38 -5.21
N TRP A 67 -8.79 3.50 -4.77
CA TRP A 67 -9.34 4.38 -3.74
C TRP A 67 -9.35 5.82 -4.23
N GLY A 68 -10.37 6.56 -3.80
CA GLY A 68 -10.53 7.98 -4.09
C GLY A 68 -10.73 8.78 -2.81
N ALA A 69 -10.26 10.02 -2.84
CA ALA A 69 -10.56 11.05 -1.84
C ALA A 69 -11.52 12.06 -2.45
N PHE A 70 -12.58 12.36 -1.71
CA PHE A 70 -13.69 13.18 -2.15
C PHE A 70 -13.86 14.35 -1.21
N ALA A 71 -13.76 15.57 -1.75
CA ALA A 71 -13.97 16.80 -1.00
C ALA A 71 -15.36 17.38 -1.33
N PRO A 72 -15.99 18.11 -0.40
CA PRO A 72 -17.18 18.89 -0.69
C PRO A 72 -16.96 19.85 -1.86
N SER A 73 -17.99 20.02 -2.69
CA SER A 73 -18.04 20.96 -3.81
C SER A 73 -19.47 21.48 -3.97
N ASP A 74 -19.66 22.55 -4.74
CA ASP A 74 -20.99 23.15 -4.94
C ASP A 74 -22.03 22.15 -5.48
N ASP A 75 -21.60 21.21 -6.31
CA ASP A 75 -22.44 20.16 -6.91
C ASP A 75 -22.43 18.83 -6.11
N GLY A 76 -21.99 18.85 -4.84
CA GLY A 76 -21.94 17.68 -3.96
C GLY A 76 -20.52 17.32 -3.53
N GLU A 77 -19.97 16.22 -4.05
CA GLU A 77 -18.59 15.81 -3.77
C GLU A 77 -17.77 15.71 -5.05
N ARG A 78 -16.53 16.20 -5.00
CA ARG A 78 -15.57 16.12 -6.10
C ARG A 78 -14.45 15.16 -5.74
N LEU A 79 -14.10 14.27 -6.68
CA LEU A 79 -12.88 13.45 -6.59
C LEU A 79 -11.65 14.36 -6.72
N ILE A 80 -10.84 14.45 -5.66
CA ILE A 80 -9.66 15.33 -5.58
C ILE A 80 -8.34 14.57 -5.49
N ALA A 81 -8.39 13.27 -5.20
CA ALA A 81 -7.20 12.43 -5.20
C ALA A 81 -7.57 10.97 -5.44
N ALA A 82 -6.64 10.20 -5.99
CA ALA A 82 -6.84 8.77 -6.21
C ALA A 82 -5.53 7.97 -6.17
N VAL A 83 -5.67 6.69 -5.86
CA VAL A 83 -4.61 5.68 -5.93
C VAL A 83 -5.20 4.37 -6.47
N GLY A 84 -4.46 3.67 -7.33
CA GLY A 84 -4.86 2.40 -7.91
C GLY A 84 -3.80 1.33 -7.71
N ALA A 85 -4.19 0.06 -7.62
CA ALA A 85 -3.25 -1.05 -7.52
C ALA A 85 -3.52 -2.13 -8.57
N GLU A 86 -2.49 -2.53 -9.31
CA GLU A 86 -2.50 -3.76 -10.09
C GLU A 86 -1.95 -4.91 -9.26
N ARG A 87 -2.60 -6.09 -9.27
CA ARG A 87 -2.16 -7.26 -8.50
C ARG A 87 -1.63 -8.37 -9.41
N ARG A 88 -0.52 -8.99 -8.99
CA ARG A 88 0.04 -10.24 -9.53
C ARG A 88 0.37 -11.19 -8.38
N GLY A 89 -0.50 -12.17 -8.14
CA GLY A 89 -0.36 -13.11 -7.02
C GLY A 89 -0.38 -12.39 -5.67
N ALA A 90 0.63 -12.64 -4.83
CA ALA A 90 0.81 -11.95 -3.53
C ALA A 90 1.53 -10.59 -3.66
N THR A 91 1.81 -10.12 -4.87
CA THR A 91 2.45 -8.83 -5.12
C THR A 91 1.49 -7.87 -5.82
N ALA A 92 1.69 -6.57 -5.65
CA ALA A 92 0.96 -5.56 -6.38
C ALA A 92 1.83 -4.32 -6.68
N PHE A 93 1.40 -3.55 -7.65
CA PHE A 93 2.01 -2.29 -8.05
C PHE A 93 1.01 -1.16 -7.85
N LEU A 94 1.40 -0.16 -7.06
CA LEU A 94 0.60 1.00 -6.69
C LEU A 94 0.90 2.17 -7.65
N TYR A 95 -0.16 2.74 -8.20
CA TYR A 95 -0.18 3.92 -9.06
C TYR A 95 -0.70 5.11 -8.27
N GLY A 96 0.04 6.22 -8.29
CA GLY A 96 -0.25 7.39 -7.46
C GLY A 96 0.39 7.29 -6.06
N PRO A 97 -0.14 7.98 -5.03
CA PRO A 97 -1.36 8.78 -5.08
C PRO A 97 -1.19 10.02 -5.95
N VAL A 98 -2.22 10.34 -6.73
CA VAL A 98 -2.35 11.61 -7.43
C VAL A 98 -3.29 12.49 -6.62
N VAL A 99 -2.88 13.72 -6.34
CA VAL A 99 -3.67 14.70 -5.57
C VAL A 99 -3.72 16.02 -6.35
N ILE A 100 -4.92 16.55 -6.56
CA ILE A 100 -5.15 17.84 -7.24
C ILE A 100 -5.78 18.89 -6.30
N ALA A 101 -5.79 18.62 -4.99
CA ALA A 101 -6.29 19.55 -3.99
C ALA A 101 -5.24 20.62 -3.67
N ASP A 102 -5.67 21.88 -3.63
CA ASP A 102 -4.82 23.02 -3.26
C ASP A 102 -4.47 23.04 -1.77
N THR A 103 -5.29 22.39 -0.94
CA THR A 103 -5.16 22.38 0.53
C THR A 103 -4.76 21.00 1.04
N GLU A 104 -3.69 20.93 1.83
CA GLU A 104 -3.18 19.72 2.51
C GLU A 104 -2.98 18.48 1.61
N PRO A 105 -2.26 18.60 0.47
CA PRO A 105 -2.08 17.48 -0.46
C PRO A 105 -1.31 16.30 0.17
N LEU A 106 -0.45 16.56 1.15
CA LEU A 106 0.35 15.53 1.82
C LEU A 106 -0.52 14.65 2.73
N GLU A 107 -1.45 15.25 3.46
CA GLU A 107 -2.38 14.57 4.35
C GLU A 107 -3.38 13.73 3.56
N ALA A 108 -3.93 14.27 2.47
CA ALA A 108 -4.82 13.53 1.57
C ALA A 108 -4.11 12.31 0.96
N ALA A 109 -2.88 12.49 0.48
CA ALA A 109 -2.05 11.39 0.01
C ALA A 109 -1.77 10.36 1.10
N ALA A 110 -1.46 10.80 2.32
CA ALA A 110 -1.18 9.90 3.44
C ALA A 110 -2.40 9.04 3.82
N GLN A 111 -3.59 9.63 3.85
CA GLN A 111 -4.83 8.89 4.12
C GLN A 111 -5.15 7.87 3.02
N LEU A 112 -4.92 8.23 1.75
CA LEU A 112 -5.09 7.29 0.63
C LEU A 112 -4.10 6.14 0.69
N VAL A 113 -2.82 6.42 0.95
CA VAL A 113 -1.80 5.36 1.07
C VAL A 113 -2.12 4.44 2.25
N ALA A 114 -2.50 4.99 3.40
CA ALA A 114 -2.93 4.19 4.54
C ALA A 114 -4.11 3.25 4.17
N ALA A 115 -5.14 3.78 3.52
CA ALA A 115 -6.29 2.99 3.10
C ALA A 115 -5.93 1.90 2.07
N ALA A 116 -5.03 2.20 1.13
CA ALA A 116 -4.52 1.26 0.15
C ALA A 116 -3.70 0.12 0.79
N LEU A 117 -2.87 0.44 1.79
CA LEU A 117 -2.09 -0.56 2.54
C LEU A 117 -2.98 -1.50 3.36
N ASP A 118 -4.00 -0.96 4.02
CA ASP A 118 -4.96 -1.78 4.76
C ASP A 118 -5.74 -2.70 3.82
N HIS A 119 -6.21 -2.17 2.68
CA HIS A 119 -6.86 -2.96 1.63
C HIS A 119 -5.92 -4.07 1.14
N ALA A 120 -4.68 -3.73 0.77
CA ALA A 120 -3.72 -4.69 0.25
C ALA A 120 -3.44 -5.81 1.25
N THR A 121 -3.24 -5.47 2.52
CA THR A 121 -3.04 -6.43 3.62
C THR A 121 -4.23 -7.38 3.72
N ALA A 122 -5.45 -6.83 3.78
CA ALA A 122 -6.67 -7.63 3.89
C ALA A 122 -6.97 -8.47 2.63
N ALA A 123 -6.45 -8.07 1.47
CA ALA A 123 -6.52 -8.82 0.22
C ALA A 123 -5.43 -9.91 0.10
N GLY A 124 -4.51 -10.02 1.08
CA GLY A 124 -3.41 -10.98 1.06
C GLY A 124 -2.28 -10.59 0.08
N ILE A 125 -2.07 -9.28 -0.12
CA ILE A 125 -0.89 -8.77 -0.82
C ILE A 125 0.22 -8.61 0.23
N GLU A 126 1.35 -9.27 -0.01
CA GLU A 126 2.51 -9.28 0.87
C GLU A 126 3.53 -8.20 0.49
N THR A 127 3.65 -7.87 -0.79
CA THR A 127 4.60 -6.86 -1.29
C THR A 127 3.89 -5.88 -2.22
N LEU A 128 4.04 -4.59 -1.93
CA LEU A 128 3.61 -3.50 -2.80
C LEU A 128 4.82 -2.79 -3.37
N PHE A 129 4.84 -2.63 -4.68
CA PHE A 129 5.78 -1.79 -5.39
C PHE A 129 5.12 -0.46 -5.75
N ALA A 130 5.89 0.62 -5.80
CA ALA A 130 5.43 1.90 -6.29
C ALA A 130 6.57 2.61 -7.01
N ARG A 131 6.22 3.50 -7.94
CA ARG A 131 7.13 4.52 -8.46
C ARG A 131 6.64 5.89 -8.02
N PRO A 132 7.14 6.39 -6.88
CA PRO A 132 6.80 7.72 -6.37
C PRO A 132 6.94 8.81 -7.43
N GLN A 133 5.91 9.63 -7.57
CA GLN A 133 5.94 10.86 -8.37
C GLN A 133 5.87 12.04 -7.40
N ALA A 134 6.96 12.27 -6.66
CA ALA A 134 7.05 13.13 -5.47
C ALA A 134 6.37 12.55 -4.21
N LEU A 135 6.14 13.40 -3.21
CA LEU A 135 5.59 13.04 -1.89
C LEU A 135 6.46 12.06 -1.11
N ASP A 136 7.79 12.16 -1.21
CA ASP A 136 8.76 11.25 -0.57
C ASP A 136 8.48 11.00 0.91
N ARG A 137 8.02 12.04 1.61
CA ARG A 137 7.66 11.97 3.03
C ARG A 137 6.54 10.96 3.30
N VAL A 138 5.55 10.81 2.41
CA VAL A 138 4.47 9.82 2.55
C VAL A 138 5.04 8.43 2.42
N TRP A 139 5.81 8.17 1.36
CA TRP A 139 6.40 6.87 1.10
C TRP A 139 7.29 6.39 2.25
N ILE A 140 8.21 7.25 2.70
CA ILE A 140 9.10 6.97 3.82
C ILE A 140 8.29 6.74 5.10
N ARG A 141 7.30 7.59 5.39
CA ARG A 141 6.44 7.46 6.58
C ARG A 141 5.74 6.11 6.65
N PHE A 142 5.32 5.57 5.52
CA PHE A 142 4.67 4.26 5.44
C PHE A 142 5.64 3.08 5.26
N GLY A 143 6.96 3.33 5.34
CA GLY A 143 7.97 2.28 5.31
C GLY A 143 8.28 1.75 3.90
N PHE A 144 7.96 2.49 2.85
CA PHE A 144 8.47 2.20 1.52
C PHE A 144 9.96 2.52 1.46
N ILE A 145 10.75 1.58 0.94
CA ILE A 145 12.21 1.75 0.77
C ILE A 145 12.57 1.64 -0.71
N PRO A 146 13.63 2.34 -1.17
CA PRO A 146 14.10 2.20 -2.54
C PRO A 146 14.68 0.80 -2.76
N VAL A 147 14.39 0.19 -3.91
CA VAL A 147 14.83 -1.16 -4.28
C VAL A 147 15.25 -1.22 -5.74
N PRO A 148 16.14 -2.16 -6.15
CA PRO A 148 16.53 -2.30 -7.54
C PRO A 148 15.41 -2.91 -8.40
N GLU A 149 15.39 -2.58 -9.69
CA GLU A 149 14.44 -3.09 -10.69
C GLU A 149 14.39 -4.63 -10.74
N SER A 150 15.52 -5.29 -10.48
CA SER A 150 15.62 -6.77 -10.41
C SER A 150 14.73 -7.41 -9.34
N THR A 151 14.17 -6.62 -8.43
CA THR A 151 13.18 -7.08 -7.44
C THR A 151 11.79 -7.26 -8.05
N LEU A 152 11.46 -6.55 -9.14
CA LEU A 152 10.12 -6.62 -9.71
C LEU A 152 9.86 -8.01 -10.29
N PRO A 153 8.71 -8.62 -9.98
CA PRO A 153 8.24 -9.78 -10.71
C PRO A 153 8.09 -9.44 -12.20
N ALA A 154 8.39 -10.40 -13.08
CA ALA A 154 8.34 -10.19 -14.53
C ALA A 154 7.01 -9.59 -15.03
N GLY A 155 5.88 -9.97 -14.44
CA GLY A 155 4.55 -9.44 -14.79
C GLY A 155 4.28 -7.99 -14.34
N LEU A 156 5.17 -7.39 -13.55
CA LEU A 156 5.10 -6.01 -13.08
C LEU A 156 6.29 -5.16 -13.59
N ALA A 157 7.23 -5.76 -14.33
CA ALA A 157 8.36 -5.05 -14.90
C ALA A 157 7.91 -4.08 -16.01
N GLY A 158 8.74 -3.06 -16.28
CA GLY A 158 8.53 -2.14 -17.41
C GLY A 158 7.48 -1.06 -17.18
N ARG A 159 6.95 -0.91 -15.96
CA ARG A 159 6.07 0.23 -15.63
C ARG A 159 6.86 1.53 -15.66
N ALA A 160 6.31 2.52 -16.37
CA ALA A 160 6.89 3.85 -16.51
C ALA A 160 7.01 4.60 -15.18
N GLY A 161 7.99 5.50 -15.10
CA GLY A 161 8.32 6.31 -13.94
C GLY A 161 9.77 6.14 -13.48
N ALA A 162 10.28 7.10 -12.72
CA ALA A 162 11.62 7.05 -12.14
C ALA A 162 11.58 6.53 -10.69
N GLY A 163 12.68 5.90 -10.26
CA GLY A 163 12.79 5.28 -8.94
C GLY A 163 11.90 4.04 -8.79
N LEU A 164 12.20 3.18 -7.82
CA LEU A 164 11.35 2.03 -7.49
C LEU A 164 11.41 1.85 -5.98
N TYR A 165 10.24 1.81 -5.36
CA TYR A 165 10.09 1.60 -3.94
C TYR A 165 9.26 0.35 -3.66
N ALA A 166 9.55 -0.32 -2.55
CA ALA A 166 8.77 -1.45 -2.09
C ALA A 166 8.39 -1.32 -0.62
N TRP A 167 7.21 -1.83 -0.31
CA TRP A 167 6.69 -2.05 1.03
C TRP A 167 6.38 -3.54 1.22
N ARG A 168 6.66 -4.08 2.41
CA ARG A 168 6.31 -5.45 2.80
C ARG A 168 5.52 -5.47 4.09
N GLY A 169 4.21 -5.69 4.02
CA GLY A 169 3.36 -6.24 5.10
C GLY A 169 3.59 -5.73 6.53
N GLY A 170 4.05 -4.50 6.74
CA GLY A 170 4.43 -3.98 8.07
C GLY A 170 5.70 -4.58 8.69
N SER A 171 6.48 -5.37 7.97
CA SER A 171 7.80 -5.85 8.41
C SER A 171 8.88 -4.90 7.90
N ALA A 172 9.40 -4.04 8.78
CA ALA A 172 10.47 -3.09 8.51
C ALA A 172 11.82 -3.74 8.08
N LEU A 173 11.88 -5.07 8.06
CA LEU A 173 13.05 -5.82 7.66
C LEU A 173 12.82 -6.42 6.28
N TRP A 174 13.42 -5.78 5.29
CA TRP A 174 13.84 -6.41 4.05
C TRP A 174 14.98 -7.40 4.35
N SER A 175 14.71 -8.42 5.16
CA SER A 175 15.60 -9.56 5.23
C SER A 175 15.42 -10.31 3.91
N LEU A 176 16.50 -10.36 3.13
CA LEU A 176 16.63 -11.25 1.99
C LEU A 176 16.24 -12.65 2.49
N ARG A 177 15.03 -13.12 2.17
CA ARG A 177 14.72 -14.53 2.38
C ARG A 177 15.57 -15.21 1.32
N GLU A 178 16.72 -15.76 1.71
CA GLU A 178 17.41 -16.73 0.87
C GLU A 178 16.34 -17.70 0.41
N ALA A 179 16.13 -17.78 -0.90
CA ALA A 179 15.34 -18.85 -1.46
C ALA A 179 16.01 -20.12 -0.93
N VAL A 180 15.33 -20.83 -0.02
CA VAL A 180 15.70 -22.20 0.29
C VAL A 180 15.58 -22.89 -1.06
N ALA A 181 16.73 -23.04 -1.71
CA ALA A 181 16.86 -23.86 -2.88
C ALA A 181 16.24 -25.18 -2.47
N ASP A 182 15.22 -25.56 -3.22
CA ASP A 182 14.62 -26.87 -3.20
C ASP A 182 15.76 -27.89 -3.26
N ALA A 183 16.14 -28.41 -2.09
CA ALA A 183 17.00 -29.56 -1.98
C ALA A 183 16.10 -30.76 -2.26
N GLY A 184 15.83 -30.98 -3.53
CA GLY A 184 15.42 -32.28 -4.01
C GLY A 184 16.56 -33.27 -3.77
N ALA A 185 16.29 -34.27 -2.95
CA ALA A 185 16.77 -35.65 -3.06
C ALA A 185 15.99 -36.54 -2.07
#